data_AF-A0A7R8YTF8-F1
#
_entry.id   AF-A0A7R8YTF8-F1
#
_cell.length_a   1.000
_cell.length_b   1.000
_cell.length_c   1.000
_cell.angle_alpha   90.00
_cell.angle_beta   90.00
_cell.angle_gamma   90.00
#
_symmetry.space_group_name_H-M   'P 1'
#
loop_
_entity.id
_entity.type
_entity.pdbx_description
1 polymer ?
#
loop_
_entity_poly.entity_id
_entity_poly.type
_entity_poly.pdbx_seq_one_letter_code
_entity_poly.pdbx_strand_id
1 'polypeptide(L)'
;MRIAIEGCAHGELEKIYNTIESIEKHENYKIDLLICCGDFQATRNLEDLQTMAVPKKYQDICTFYKYYSGEKIAPVLTIFIGGNHEASNYLQELPYGGWVAPKIYYLGYAGVVRVNGIRIAGISGIYKGYDYYRGHHEFSPYDESTRKSVYHTRQLEVFRLRQLSDDIDVFISHDWPRGIHNYGNHEQLVRFKPHFREDIEQDQLGSPPLGELLNSLQPTYWFAAHLHCKFAALVPHEDTGKVTKFLALDKCLPKRRFLQVLELESDCPDDGDLVFEYDLEWLTILHITNHLVHVKNSSNYMPGPNGSGRYNFTPTDEEKEHVRNKLDCDLKIPDNFCRTVEPYNIQKNLDVSMDFEQPKSQINPQTMSFCDRLGIDDPLSLAMVMNGHELSHSRSFDDSLNDSSVLMDSSEQLDCSVNSSQCSPLKRISLLSMLPKPRADDSNPDELDIDGEKPVRTEVIDSSGKVESGPADDEERQPDITPPVKKFKRRNQSIYNAADEDE
;
A
#
# COMPACT_ATOMS: atom_id res chain seq x y z
N MET A 1 1.18 -7.57 -27.16
CA MET A 1 1.97 -7.79 -25.93
C MET A 1 1.33 -8.87 -25.07
N ARG A 2 2.11 -9.84 -24.57
CA ARG A 2 1.66 -10.90 -23.67
C ARG A 2 2.02 -10.58 -22.23
N ILE A 3 1.02 -10.47 -21.38
CA ILE A 3 1.16 -10.05 -19.99
C ILE A 3 0.73 -11.20 -19.07
N ALA A 4 1.62 -11.61 -18.17
CA ALA A 4 1.27 -12.50 -17.07
C ALA A 4 0.75 -11.68 -15.89
N ILE A 5 -0.42 -12.04 -15.37
CA ILE A 5 -1.03 -11.45 -14.18
C ILE A 5 -0.91 -12.47 -13.05
N GLU A 6 -0.38 -12.03 -11.91
CA GLU A 6 -0.19 -12.81 -10.69
C GLU A 6 -1.04 -12.24 -9.55
N GLY A 7 -1.66 -13.14 -8.78
CA GLY A 7 -2.37 -12.81 -7.53
C GLY A 7 -1.43 -12.41 -6.39
N CYS A 8 -1.49 -13.13 -5.26
CA CYS A 8 -0.57 -12.89 -4.13
C CYS A 8 0.71 -13.72 -4.27
N ALA A 9 1.87 -13.06 -4.32
CA ALA A 9 3.15 -13.74 -4.51
C ALA A 9 3.70 -14.40 -3.23
N HIS A 10 3.56 -13.75 -2.08
CA HIS A 10 4.15 -14.12 -0.78
C HIS A 10 5.63 -14.53 -0.88
N GLY A 11 6.44 -13.75 -1.61
CA GLY A 11 7.88 -13.99 -1.75
C GLY A 11 8.29 -15.19 -2.62
N GLU A 12 7.34 -15.90 -3.23
CA GLU A 12 7.55 -17.10 -4.06
C GLU A 12 8.02 -16.78 -5.50
N LEU A 13 8.86 -15.75 -5.66
CA LEU A 13 9.27 -15.21 -6.96
C LEU A 13 9.94 -16.25 -7.85
N GLU A 14 10.78 -17.11 -7.29
CA GLU A 14 11.39 -18.21 -8.07
C GLU A 14 10.32 -19.15 -8.66
N LYS A 15 9.25 -19.46 -7.93
CA LYS A 15 8.17 -20.32 -8.44
C LYS A 15 7.37 -19.63 -9.53
N ILE A 16 7.10 -18.34 -9.37
CA ILE A 16 6.39 -17.51 -10.36
C ILE A 16 7.21 -17.46 -11.65
N TYR A 17 8.49 -17.10 -11.59
CA TYR A 17 9.36 -17.04 -12.76
C TYR A 17 9.58 -18.41 -13.42
N ASN A 18 9.77 -19.49 -12.64
CA ASN A 18 9.87 -20.84 -13.19
C ASN A 18 8.56 -21.26 -13.91
N THR A 19 7.41 -20.82 -13.42
CA THR A 19 6.10 -21.07 -14.06
C THR A 19 6.01 -20.32 -15.39
N ILE A 20 6.39 -19.04 -15.41
CA ILE A 20 6.47 -18.22 -16.63
C ILE A 20 7.38 -18.90 -17.67
N GLU A 21 8.60 -19.27 -17.31
CA GLU A 21 9.51 -19.98 -18.22
C GLU A 21 8.92 -21.29 -18.74
N SER A 22 8.19 -22.02 -17.90
CA SER A 22 7.55 -23.28 -18.31
C SER A 22 6.42 -23.03 -19.33
N ILE A 23 5.65 -21.97 -19.15
CA ILE A 23 4.61 -21.54 -20.10
C ILE A 23 5.27 -21.12 -21.43
N GLU A 24 6.31 -20.29 -21.39
CA GLU A 24 7.02 -19.86 -22.60
C GLU A 24 7.58 -21.04 -23.40
N LYS A 25 8.16 -22.03 -22.71
CA LYS A 25 8.71 -23.25 -23.32
C LYS A 25 7.60 -24.13 -23.94
N HIS A 26 6.45 -24.24 -23.28
CA HIS A 26 5.35 -25.10 -23.74
C HIS A 26 4.56 -24.48 -24.88
N GLU A 27 4.23 -23.19 -24.77
CA GLU A 27 3.39 -22.48 -25.74
C GLU A 27 4.19 -21.83 -26.88
N ASN A 28 5.53 -21.88 -26.81
CA ASN A 28 6.46 -21.33 -27.81
C ASN A 28 6.25 -19.83 -28.07
N TYR A 29 6.10 -19.05 -27.00
CA TYR A 29 6.08 -17.60 -27.04
C TYR A 29 6.81 -16.97 -25.85
N LYS A 30 7.07 -15.66 -25.92
CA LYS A 30 7.61 -14.87 -24.81
C LYS A 30 6.53 -14.08 -24.08
N ILE A 31 6.69 -13.98 -22.77
CA ILE A 31 5.90 -13.11 -21.89
C ILE A 31 6.70 -11.82 -21.72
N ASP A 32 6.06 -10.69 -22.05
CA ASP A 32 6.72 -9.38 -22.13
C ASP A 32 6.72 -8.66 -20.78
N LEU A 33 5.68 -8.90 -19.97
CA LEU A 33 5.44 -8.24 -18.69
C LEU A 33 4.81 -9.20 -17.68
N LEU A 34 5.27 -9.13 -16.43
CA LEU A 34 4.61 -9.70 -15.27
C LEU A 34 4.00 -8.55 -14.43
N ILE A 35 2.74 -8.69 -14.05
CA ILE A 35 2.06 -7.80 -13.12
C ILE A 35 1.66 -8.58 -11.86
N CYS A 36 2.12 -8.16 -10.68
CA CYS A 36 1.73 -8.76 -9.40
C CYS A 36 0.78 -7.85 -8.61
N CYS A 37 -0.39 -8.38 -8.24
CA CYS A 37 -1.45 -7.65 -7.54
C CYS A 37 -1.21 -7.51 -6.03
N GLY A 38 0.02 -7.64 -5.54
CA GLY A 38 0.40 -7.42 -4.14
C GLY A 38 0.73 -8.67 -3.34
N ASP A 39 0.93 -8.46 -2.03
CA ASP A 39 1.62 -9.40 -1.15
C ASP A 39 2.92 -9.88 -1.81
N PHE A 40 3.70 -8.95 -2.37
CA PHE A 40 4.89 -9.25 -3.14
C PHE A 40 6.03 -9.75 -2.25
N GLN A 41 6.13 -9.18 -1.05
CA GLN A 41 7.11 -9.49 -0.01
C GLN A 41 8.55 -9.16 -0.44
N ALA A 42 8.81 -7.87 -0.70
CA ALA A 42 10.12 -7.33 -1.10
C ALA A 42 11.15 -7.28 0.06
N THR A 43 11.33 -8.37 0.82
CA THR A 43 12.24 -8.40 1.99
C THR A 43 13.71 -8.51 1.58
N ARG A 44 14.52 -7.49 1.88
CA ARG A 44 15.95 -7.44 1.53
C ARG A 44 16.82 -8.19 2.52
N ASN A 45 16.46 -8.14 3.81
CA ASN A 45 17.19 -8.76 4.92
C ASN A 45 16.25 -9.16 6.09
N LEU A 46 16.82 -9.66 7.20
CA LEU A 46 16.05 -10.11 8.37
C LEU A 46 15.47 -8.95 9.20
N GLU A 47 16.01 -7.74 9.08
CA GLU A 47 15.47 -6.54 9.74
C GLU A 47 14.15 -6.13 9.06
N ASP A 48 14.12 -6.11 7.71
CA ASP A 48 12.88 -5.87 6.95
C ASP A 48 11.76 -6.84 7.36
N LEU A 49 12.11 -8.10 7.64
CA LEU A 49 11.16 -9.12 8.08
C LEU A 49 10.46 -8.76 9.41
N GLN A 50 11.13 -8.00 10.29
CA GLN A 50 10.53 -7.52 11.55
C GLN A 50 9.46 -6.44 11.34
N THR A 51 9.47 -5.77 10.19
CA THR A 51 8.50 -4.73 9.83
C THR A 51 7.23 -5.29 9.20
N MET A 52 7.22 -6.57 8.85
CA MET A 52 6.09 -7.21 8.19
C MET A 52 5.00 -7.56 9.21
N ALA A 53 3.74 -7.23 8.89
CA ALA A 53 2.57 -7.57 9.70
C ALA A 53 2.17 -9.05 9.55
N VAL A 54 3.08 -9.95 9.93
CA VAL A 54 2.88 -11.39 9.93
C VAL A 54 3.29 -11.95 11.30
N PRO A 55 2.53 -12.87 11.90
CA PRO A 55 2.95 -13.52 13.14
C PRO A 55 4.34 -14.15 12.98
N LYS A 56 5.25 -13.93 13.95
CA LYS A 56 6.67 -14.35 13.88
C LYS A 56 6.89 -15.78 13.36
N LYS A 57 6.05 -16.74 13.76
CA LYS A 57 6.13 -18.15 13.33
C LYS A 57 5.86 -18.41 11.84
N TYR A 58 5.32 -17.43 11.12
CA TYR A 58 5.00 -17.51 9.69
C TYR A 58 5.88 -16.56 8.86
N GLN A 59 6.78 -15.83 9.49
CA GLN A 59 7.75 -14.99 8.78
C GLN A 59 8.78 -15.90 8.07
N ASP A 60 9.05 -15.60 6.81
CA ASP A 60 10.03 -16.28 5.98
C ASP A 60 10.72 -15.22 5.10
N ILE A 61 12.04 -15.28 4.97
CA ILE A 61 12.82 -14.36 4.13
C ILE A 61 12.59 -14.60 2.63
N CYS A 62 12.08 -15.79 2.29
CA CYS A 62 11.78 -16.23 0.93
C CYS A 62 12.96 -15.99 -0.04
N THR A 63 12.72 -15.36 -1.20
CA THR A 63 13.72 -15.31 -2.29
C THR A 63 13.98 -13.93 -2.87
N PHE A 64 13.26 -12.88 -2.44
CA PHE A 64 13.43 -11.53 -3.00
C PHE A 64 14.85 -10.98 -2.83
N TYR A 65 15.50 -11.21 -1.68
CA TYR A 65 16.87 -10.75 -1.41
C TYR A 65 17.89 -11.18 -2.47
N LYS A 66 17.66 -12.29 -3.19
CA LYS A 66 18.52 -12.75 -4.29
C LYS A 66 18.47 -11.83 -5.50
N TYR A 67 17.30 -11.27 -5.80
CA TYR A 67 17.11 -10.30 -6.88
C TYR A 67 17.66 -8.93 -6.46
N TYR A 68 17.41 -8.54 -5.20
CA TYR A 68 17.96 -7.31 -4.65
C TYR A 68 19.49 -7.29 -4.59
N SER A 69 20.11 -8.42 -4.22
CA SER A 69 21.57 -8.56 -4.13
C SER A 69 22.28 -8.71 -5.48
N GLY A 70 21.55 -9.06 -6.53
CA GLY A 70 22.11 -9.40 -7.84
C GLY A 70 22.53 -10.87 -8.00
N GLU A 71 22.28 -11.74 -7.03
CA GLU A 71 22.45 -13.20 -7.18
C GLU A 71 21.57 -13.74 -8.32
N LYS A 72 20.38 -13.15 -8.50
CA LYS A 72 19.45 -13.44 -9.59
C LYS A 72 18.99 -12.15 -10.27
N ILE A 73 18.60 -12.27 -11.54
CA ILE A 73 17.98 -11.20 -12.32
C ILE A 73 16.58 -11.67 -12.72
N ALA A 74 15.57 -10.81 -12.62
CA ALA A 74 14.23 -11.17 -13.07
C ALA A 74 14.24 -11.42 -14.60
N PRO A 75 13.65 -12.53 -15.08
CA PRO A 75 13.70 -12.88 -16.50
C PRO A 75 12.83 -11.96 -17.38
N VAL A 76 11.81 -11.35 -16.78
CA VAL A 76 10.82 -10.47 -17.43
C VAL A 76 10.70 -9.18 -16.62
N LEU A 77 10.28 -8.07 -17.24
CA LEU A 77 9.88 -6.87 -16.50
C LEU A 77 8.74 -7.25 -15.56
N THR A 78 8.87 -6.90 -14.28
CA THR A 78 7.88 -7.20 -13.24
C THR A 78 7.42 -5.90 -12.60
N ILE A 79 6.13 -5.58 -12.75
CA ILE A 79 5.48 -4.45 -12.07
C ILE A 79 4.63 -5.00 -10.93
N PHE A 80 4.68 -4.38 -9.76
CA PHE A 80 3.83 -4.78 -8.64
C PHE A 80 3.33 -3.58 -7.82
N ILE A 81 2.21 -3.81 -7.12
CA ILE A 81 1.69 -2.95 -6.05
C ILE A 81 1.88 -3.66 -4.71
N GLY A 82 1.77 -2.95 -3.59
CA GLY A 82 1.86 -3.54 -2.25
C GLY A 82 0.53 -4.17 -1.81
N GLY A 83 0.61 -5.25 -1.04
CA GLY A 83 -0.52 -5.81 -0.29
C GLY A 83 -0.42 -5.50 1.22
N ASN A 84 -0.78 -6.46 2.05
CA ASN A 84 -0.70 -6.36 3.51
C ASN A 84 0.44 -7.19 4.13
N HIS A 85 1.10 -8.05 3.34
CA HIS A 85 2.29 -8.81 3.75
C HIS A 85 3.54 -8.31 3.00
N GLU A 86 4.03 -7.15 3.42
CA GLU A 86 5.13 -6.47 2.76
C GLU A 86 6.26 -6.12 3.73
N ALA A 87 7.48 -5.98 3.19
CA ALA A 87 8.54 -5.19 3.82
C ALA A 87 8.16 -3.70 3.72
N SER A 88 7.24 -3.27 4.60
CA SER A 88 6.58 -1.98 4.48
C SER A 88 7.57 -0.82 4.58
N ASN A 89 8.62 -0.98 5.38
CA ASN A 89 9.71 0.00 5.45
C ASN A 89 10.38 0.23 4.10
N TYR A 90 10.64 -0.84 3.32
CA TYR A 90 11.29 -0.70 2.02
C TYR A 90 10.35 -0.05 0.99
N LEU A 91 9.07 -0.45 0.98
CA LEU A 91 8.08 0.16 0.09
C LEU A 91 7.82 1.63 0.44
N GLN A 92 7.89 2.01 1.72
CA GLN A 92 7.80 3.41 2.15
C GLN A 92 8.96 4.28 1.65
N GLU A 93 10.12 3.71 1.31
CA GLU A 93 11.22 4.48 0.70
C GLU A 93 10.89 4.91 -0.74
N LEU A 94 9.87 4.32 -1.36
CA LEU A 94 9.47 4.49 -2.77
C LEU A 94 7.97 4.83 -2.92
N PRO A 95 7.45 5.90 -2.27
CA PRO A 95 6.02 6.21 -2.23
C PRO A 95 5.44 6.54 -3.62
N TYR A 96 6.26 7.04 -4.53
CA TYR A 96 5.90 7.37 -5.92
C TYR A 96 6.33 6.30 -6.94
N GLY A 97 6.77 5.14 -6.45
CA GLY A 97 7.28 4.04 -7.25
C GLY A 97 8.77 4.13 -7.57
N GLY A 98 9.33 3.00 -7.99
CA GLY A 98 10.75 2.88 -8.36
C GLY A 98 11.22 1.44 -8.39
N TRP A 99 12.48 1.26 -8.78
CA TRP A 99 13.08 -0.07 -8.88
C TRP A 99 13.42 -0.60 -7.50
N VAL A 100 12.85 -1.75 -7.15
CA VAL A 100 13.20 -2.47 -5.92
C VAL A 100 14.30 -3.49 -6.14
N ALA A 101 14.52 -3.88 -7.39
CA ALA A 101 15.61 -4.71 -7.89
C ALA A 101 15.69 -4.53 -9.43
N PRO A 102 16.76 -4.95 -10.11
CA PRO A 102 16.81 -4.88 -11.58
C PRO A 102 15.61 -5.60 -12.22
N LYS A 103 14.90 -4.90 -13.12
CA LYS A 103 13.66 -5.35 -13.79
C LYS A 103 12.45 -5.59 -12.87
N ILE A 104 12.49 -5.19 -11.60
CA ILE A 104 11.36 -5.28 -10.67
C ILE A 104 10.99 -3.87 -10.19
N TYR A 105 9.83 -3.39 -10.63
CA TYR A 105 9.36 -2.03 -10.39
C TYR A 105 8.15 -2.03 -9.45
N TYR A 106 8.27 -1.30 -8.34
CA TYR A 106 7.15 -1.00 -7.44
C TYR A 106 6.40 0.22 -7.96
N LEU A 107 5.08 0.16 -8.02
CA LEU A 107 4.25 1.24 -8.54
C LEU A 107 4.05 2.42 -7.55
N GLY A 108 4.44 2.25 -6.29
CA GLY A 108 4.22 3.24 -5.22
C GLY A 108 2.90 3.02 -4.48
N TYR A 109 2.54 3.96 -3.60
CA TYR A 109 1.24 3.92 -2.89
C TYR A 109 0.08 3.93 -3.88
N ALA A 110 0.23 4.71 -4.94
CA ALA A 110 -0.51 4.60 -6.19
C ALA A 110 0.38 5.13 -7.32
N GLY A 111 0.14 4.67 -8.55
CA GLY A 111 0.89 5.12 -9.70
C GLY A 111 0.22 4.79 -11.02
N VAL A 112 0.66 5.49 -12.08
CA VAL A 112 0.31 5.20 -13.47
C VAL A 112 1.57 5.22 -14.32
N VAL A 113 1.76 4.17 -15.10
CA VAL A 113 2.91 3.96 -16.00
C VAL A 113 2.43 3.46 -17.36
N ARG A 114 3.30 3.55 -18.36
CA ARG A 114 3.04 3.05 -19.72
C ARG A 114 4.09 2.03 -20.11
N VAL A 115 3.62 0.90 -20.62
CA VAL A 115 4.45 -0.19 -21.13
C VAL A 115 4.06 -0.46 -22.58
N ASN A 116 4.90 -0.09 -23.55
CA ASN A 116 4.59 -0.17 -24.98
C ASN A 116 3.19 0.39 -25.32
N GLY A 117 2.87 1.58 -24.83
CA GLY A 117 1.58 2.24 -25.02
C GLY A 117 0.47 1.81 -24.04
N ILE A 118 0.53 0.59 -23.50
CA ILE A 118 -0.48 0.08 -22.55
C ILE A 118 -0.37 0.86 -21.24
N ARG A 119 -1.48 1.49 -20.84
CA ARG A 119 -1.55 2.32 -19.64
C ARG A 119 -1.99 1.51 -18.44
N ILE A 120 -1.11 1.44 -17.45
CA ILE A 120 -1.27 0.63 -16.23
C ILE A 120 -1.38 1.57 -15.04
N ALA A 121 -2.55 1.61 -14.41
CA ALA A 121 -2.79 2.31 -13.16
C ALA A 121 -2.88 1.33 -11.99
N GLY A 122 -2.53 1.76 -10.79
CA GLY A 122 -2.67 0.91 -9.62
C GLY A 122 -2.61 1.61 -8.29
N ILE A 123 -3.07 0.90 -7.27
CA ILE A 123 -3.12 1.36 -5.89
C ILE A 123 -2.74 0.22 -4.94
N SER A 124 -1.81 0.53 -4.04
CA SER A 124 -1.30 -0.40 -3.04
C SER A 124 -2.20 -0.45 -1.80
N GLY A 125 -2.09 -1.55 -1.08
CA GLY A 125 -2.62 -1.72 0.27
C GLY A 125 -4.04 -2.26 0.34
N ILE A 126 -4.57 -2.25 1.57
CA ILE A 126 -5.93 -2.69 1.88
C ILE A 126 -6.73 -1.60 2.57
N TYR A 127 -8.05 -1.62 2.43
CA TYR A 127 -8.90 -0.58 3.03
C TYR A 127 -9.20 -0.83 4.51
N LYS A 128 -8.96 0.20 5.34
CA LYS A 128 -9.49 0.30 6.71
C LYS A 128 -10.04 1.70 6.95
N GLY A 129 -11.34 1.79 7.23
CA GLY A 129 -12.04 3.08 7.31
C GLY A 129 -11.50 4.03 8.38
N TYR A 130 -10.97 3.51 9.48
CA TYR A 130 -10.41 4.33 10.57
C TYR A 130 -9.05 4.98 10.23
N ASP A 131 -8.32 4.44 9.24
CA ASP A 131 -7.05 5.01 8.77
C ASP A 131 -7.19 5.78 7.46
N TYR A 132 -8.27 5.55 6.70
CA TYR A 132 -8.46 6.10 5.35
C TYR A 132 -8.30 7.62 5.25
N TYR A 133 -8.77 8.35 6.27
CA TYR A 133 -8.72 9.82 6.32
C TYR A 133 -7.42 10.36 6.93
N ARG A 134 -6.54 9.52 7.47
CA ARG A 134 -5.29 9.94 8.14
C ARG A 134 -4.20 10.25 7.12
N GLY A 135 -3.15 10.93 7.57
CA GLY A 135 -1.92 11.07 6.80
C GLY A 135 -1.03 9.83 6.91
N HIS A 136 -0.04 9.74 6.01
CA HIS A 136 1.06 8.78 6.12
C HIS A 136 2.04 9.28 7.18
N HIS A 137 1.85 8.84 8.42
CA HIS A 137 2.59 9.31 9.59
C HIS A 137 3.52 8.24 10.14
N GLU A 138 3.38 7.02 9.64
CA GLU A 138 4.14 5.85 10.02
C GLU A 138 5.54 5.89 9.45
N PHE A 139 6.53 5.50 10.26
CA PHE A 139 7.90 5.27 9.82
C PHE A 139 8.57 4.29 10.80
N SER A 140 9.59 3.57 10.35
CA SER A 140 10.27 2.55 11.14
C SER A 140 11.18 3.19 12.21
N PRO A 141 11.24 2.68 13.45
CA PRO A 141 10.61 1.45 13.95
C PRO A 141 9.10 1.59 14.21
N TYR A 142 8.33 0.61 13.75
CA TYR A 142 6.88 0.55 13.96
C TYR A 142 6.51 -0.10 15.28
N ASP A 143 5.42 0.37 15.87
CA ASP A 143 4.65 -0.39 16.86
C ASP A 143 3.63 -1.34 16.19
N GLU A 144 2.87 -2.09 16.98
CA GLU A 144 1.86 -3.03 16.48
C GLU A 144 0.73 -2.37 15.65
N SER A 145 0.45 -1.09 15.89
CA SER A 145 -0.60 -0.34 15.20
C SER A 145 -0.08 0.20 13.87
N THR A 146 1.02 0.94 13.90
CA THR A 146 1.69 1.55 12.76
C THR A 146 2.22 0.52 11.78
N ARG A 147 2.62 -0.67 12.26
CA ARG A 147 2.98 -1.82 11.39
C ARG A 147 1.81 -2.29 10.53
N LYS A 148 0.58 -2.07 10.97
CA LYS A 148 -0.64 -2.38 10.19
C LYS A 148 -1.09 -1.19 9.36
N SER A 149 -1.13 0.00 9.96
CA SER A 149 -1.66 1.18 9.29
C SER A 149 -0.81 1.64 8.10
N VAL A 150 0.49 1.33 8.09
CA VAL A 150 1.42 1.68 6.99
C VAL A 150 1.00 1.18 5.61
N TYR A 151 0.35 0.02 5.52
CA TYR A 151 -0.14 -0.52 4.24
C TYR A 151 -1.64 -0.30 4.03
N HIS A 152 -2.32 0.45 4.91
CA HIS A 152 -3.72 0.78 4.66
C HIS A 152 -3.83 1.86 3.56
N THR A 153 -4.79 1.73 2.66
CA THR A 153 -5.03 2.73 1.61
C THR A 153 -5.49 4.06 2.22
N ARG A 154 -4.96 5.19 1.75
CA ARG A 154 -5.39 6.54 2.16
C ARG A 154 -6.24 7.20 1.08
N GLN A 155 -7.05 8.17 1.48
CA GLN A 155 -7.91 8.93 0.57
C GLN A 155 -7.14 9.78 -0.45
N LEU A 156 -5.88 10.13 -0.17
CA LEU A 156 -5.10 11.02 -1.02
C LEU A 156 -4.83 10.37 -2.38
N GLU A 157 -4.40 9.11 -2.36
CA GLU A 157 -4.13 8.32 -3.56
C GLU A 157 -5.41 8.08 -4.36
N VAL A 158 -6.51 7.75 -3.68
CA VAL A 158 -7.83 7.59 -4.30
C VAL A 158 -8.28 8.89 -4.95
N PHE A 159 -8.13 10.02 -4.26
CA PHE A 159 -8.47 11.33 -4.80
C PHE A 159 -7.65 11.67 -6.04
N ARG A 160 -6.34 11.41 -6.03
CA ARG A 160 -5.45 11.62 -7.17
C ARG A 160 -5.83 10.75 -8.37
N LEU A 161 -6.06 9.46 -8.15
CA LEU A 161 -6.46 8.54 -9.22
C LEU A 161 -7.79 8.95 -9.86
N ARG A 162 -8.74 9.46 -9.07
CA ARG A 162 -10.03 9.96 -9.58
C ARG A 162 -9.90 11.19 -10.50
N GLN A 163 -8.75 11.85 -10.54
CA GLN A 163 -8.52 13.00 -11.43
C GLN A 163 -8.10 12.60 -12.84
N LEU A 164 -7.76 11.33 -13.07
CA LEU A 164 -7.40 10.81 -14.39
C LEU A 164 -8.59 10.95 -15.34
N SER A 165 -8.30 11.35 -16.57
CA SER A 165 -9.31 11.57 -17.62
C SER A 165 -9.08 10.73 -18.86
N ASP A 166 -7.83 10.37 -19.15
CA ASP A 166 -7.52 9.47 -20.26
C ASP A 166 -7.92 8.03 -19.91
N ASP A 167 -8.20 7.20 -20.93
CA ASP A 167 -8.57 5.80 -20.74
C ASP A 167 -7.45 5.00 -20.06
N ILE A 168 -7.84 3.96 -19.31
CA ILE A 168 -6.92 3.06 -18.59
C ILE A 168 -7.13 1.63 -19.10
N ASP A 169 -6.07 1.00 -19.59
CA ASP A 169 -6.13 -0.38 -20.09
C ASP A 169 -6.18 -1.37 -18.94
N VAL A 170 -5.29 -1.18 -17.95
CA VAL A 170 -5.15 -2.08 -16.81
C VAL A 170 -5.16 -1.28 -15.53
N PHE A 171 -6.08 -1.63 -14.64
CA PHE A 171 -6.08 -1.18 -13.25
C PHE A 171 -5.75 -2.35 -12.32
N ILE A 172 -4.84 -2.14 -11.37
CA ILE A 172 -4.42 -3.13 -10.38
C ILE A 172 -4.67 -2.65 -8.94
N SER A 173 -5.27 -3.52 -8.13
CA SER A 173 -5.45 -3.32 -6.70
C SER A 173 -5.19 -4.62 -5.93
N HIS A 174 -4.83 -4.54 -4.65
CA HIS A 174 -4.70 -5.76 -3.85
C HIS A 174 -6.10 -6.25 -3.42
N ASP A 175 -6.83 -5.38 -2.73
CA ASP A 175 -8.23 -5.59 -2.38
C ASP A 175 -9.16 -5.59 -3.60
N TRP A 176 -10.35 -6.17 -3.43
CA TRP A 176 -11.39 -6.15 -4.45
C TRP A 176 -12.20 -4.85 -4.36
N PRO A 177 -12.68 -4.29 -5.48
CA PRO A 177 -13.74 -3.28 -5.45
C PRO A 177 -14.97 -3.80 -4.72
N ARG A 178 -15.52 -3.00 -3.81
CA ARG A 178 -16.78 -3.36 -3.13
C ARG A 178 -17.89 -3.60 -4.16
N GLY A 179 -18.69 -4.64 -3.93
CA GLY A 179 -19.83 -4.98 -4.79
C GLY A 179 -19.47 -5.74 -6.08
N ILE A 180 -18.18 -5.99 -6.35
CA ILE A 180 -17.76 -6.68 -7.59
C ILE A 180 -18.36 -8.09 -7.74
N HIS A 181 -18.70 -8.74 -6.62
CA HIS A 181 -19.32 -10.06 -6.60
C HIS A 181 -20.68 -10.09 -7.33
N ASN A 182 -21.39 -8.95 -7.41
CA ASN A 182 -22.68 -8.83 -8.10
C ASN A 182 -22.58 -9.02 -9.62
N TYR A 183 -21.37 -8.87 -10.17
CA TYR A 183 -21.10 -8.91 -11.61
C TYR A 183 -20.51 -10.25 -12.09
N GLY A 184 -20.46 -11.25 -11.21
CA GLY A 184 -19.95 -12.59 -11.49
C GLY A 184 -20.78 -13.68 -10.82
N ASN A 185 -20.26 -14.90 -10.78
CA ASN A 185 -20.96 -16.04 -10.18
C ASN A 185 -20.80 -16.04 -8.65
N HIS A 186 -21.57 -15.19 -7.96
CA HIS A 186 -21.52 -15.07 -6.51
C HIS A 186 -21.95 -16.36 -5.78
N GLU A 187 -22.88 -17.15 -6.34
CA GLU A 187 -23.28 -18.44 -5.77
C GLU A 187 -22.10 -19.42 -5.69
N GLN A 188 -21.30 -19.49 -6.74
CA GLN A 188 -20.08 -20.30 -6.76
C GLN A 188 -19.04 -19.78 -5.77
N LEU A 189 -18.89 -18.46 -5.65
CA LEU A 189 -17.97 -17.82 -4.71
C LEU A 189 -18.34 -18.20 -3.27
N VAL A 190 -19.61 -18.05 -2.86
CA VAL A 190 -20.09 -18.40 -1.52
C VAL A 190 -20.00 -19.91 -1.28
N ARG A 191 -20.22 -20.75 -2.30
CA ARG A 191 -20.03 -22.19 -2.17
C ARG A 191 -18.57 -22.56 -1.86
N PHE A 192 -17.61 -21.88 -2.49
CA PHE A 192 -16.19 -22.12 -2.27
C PHE A 192 -15.69 -21.48 -0.97
N LYS A 193 -16.23 -20.30 -0.61
CA LYS A 193 -15.90 -19.54 0.60
C LYS A 193 -17.18 -19.11 1.34
N PRO A 194 -17.77 -20.02 2.15
CA PRO A 194 -19.03 -19.74 2.85
C PRO A 194 -18.99 -18.54 3.79
N HIS A 195 -17.82 -18.21 4.34
CA HIS A 195 -17.63 -17.07 5.25
C HIS A 195 -17.89 -15.71 4.58
N PHE A 196 -17.80 -15.61 3.25
CA PHE A 196 -18.13 -14.37 2.54
C PHE A 196 -19.63 -14.10 2.48
N ARG A 197 -20.49 -15.05 2.87
CA ARG A 197 -21.94 -14.86 2.80
C ARG A 197 -22.39 -13.65 3.60
N GLU A 198 -21.94 -13.53 4.85
CA GLU A 198 -22.34 -12.44 5.74
C GLU A 198 -21.83 -11.09 5.20
N ASP A 199 -20.55 -11.02 4.80
CA ASP A 199 -19.96 -9.81 4.22
C ASP A 199 -20.65 -9.38 2.90
N ILE A 200 -21.10 -10.34 2.09
CA ILE A 200 -21.85 -10.08 0.86
C ILE A 200 -23.25 -9.56 1.20
N GLU A 201 -23.96 -10.22 2.11
CA GLU A 201 -25.31 -9.83 2.54
C GLU A 201 -25.33 -8.44 3.19
N GLN A 202 -24.24 -8.03 3.84
CA GLN A 202 -24.09 -6.71 4.47
C GLN A 202 -23.42 -5.66 3.57
N ASP A 203 -23.08 -5.97 2.32
CA ASP A 203 -22.33 -5.10 1.40
C ASP A 203 -21.00 -4.57 1.99
N GLN A 204 -20.25 -5.45 2.66
CA GLN A 204 -18.96 -5.17 3.28
C GLN A 204 -17.79 -5.86 2.56
N LEU A 205 -18.05 -6.80 1.64
CA LEU A 205 -16.99 -7.48 0.92
C LEU A 205 -16.31 -6.55 -0.09
N GLY A 206 -15.04 -6.23 0.19
CA GLY A 206 -14.17 -5.41 -0.65
C GLY A 206 -14.04 -3.97 -0.16
N SER A 207 -13.33 -3.17 -0.94
CA SER A 207 -12.97 -1.79 -0.60
C SER A 207 -13.96 -0.80 -1.23
N PRO A 208 -14.68 -0.01 -0.41
CA PRO A 208 -15.54 1.08 -0.89
C PRO A 208 -14.84 2.06 -1.84
N PRO A 209 -13.66 2.63 -1.54
CA PRO A 209 -13.02 3.57 -2.45
C PRO A 209 -12.60 2.92 -3.78
N LEU A 210 -12.26 1.63 -3.79
CA LEU A 210 -11.99 0.92 -5.05
C LEU A 210 -13.25 0.73 -5.89
N GLY A 211 -14.43 0.55 -5.26
CA GLY A 211 -15.71 0.56 -5.95
C GLY A 211 -16.00 1.90 -6.63
N GLU A 212 -15.68 3.01 -5.95
CA GLU A 212 -15.80 4.37 -6.54
C GLU A 212 -14.83 4.57 -7.71
N LEU A 213 -13.58 4.11 -7.59
CA LEU A 213 -12.60 4.17 -8.67
C LEU A 213 -13.00 3.32 -9.87
N LEU A 214 -13.50 2.11 -9.65
CA LEU A 214 -13.99 1.23 -10.72
C LEU A 214 -15.09 1.91 -11.55
N ASN A 215 -16.06 2.56 -10.88
CA ASN A 215 -17.18 3.21 -11.55
C ASN A 215 -16.78 4.52 -12.25
N SER A 216 -15.80 5.25 -11.70
CA SER A 216 -15.36 6.53 -12.26
C SER A 216 -14.34 6.37 -13.40
N LEU A 217 -13.36 5.47 -13.25
CA LEU A 217 -12.27 5.30 -14.20
C LEU A 217 -12.59 4.29 -15.31
N GLN A 218 -13.49 3.34 -15.05
CA GLN A 218 -14.00 2.39 -16.04
C GLN A 218 -12.90 1.70 -16.91
N PRO A 219 -11.85 1.15 -16.29
CA PRO A 219 -10.71 0.60 -17.04
C PRO A 219 -11.11 -0.61 -17.88
N THR A 220 -10.36 -0.94 -18.93
CA THR A 220 -10.65 -2.13 -19.76
C THR A 220 -10.52 -3.42 -18.93
N TYR A 221 -9.47 -3.52 -18.12
CA TYR A 221 -9.24 -4.62 -17.19
C TYR A 221 -9.03 -4.12 -15.76
N TRP A 222 -9.57 -4.88 -14.80
CA TRP A 222 -9.28 -4.69 -13.39
C TRP A 222 -8.77 -6.01 -12.80
N PHE A 223 -7.55 -6.01 -12.27
CA PHE A 223 -6.95 -7.18 -11.62
C PHE A 223 -6.84 -6.97 -10.12
N ALA A 224 -7.20 -8.01 -9.36
CA ALA A 224 -7.13 -8.00 -7.90
C ALA A 224 -6.63 -9.31 -7.30
N ALA A 225 -6.34 -9.31 -5.99
CA ALA A 225 -5.86 -10.48 -5.26
C ALA A 225 -6.49 -10.56 -3.86
N HIS A 226 -5.69 -10.73 -2.81
CA HIS A 226 -6.02 -10.74 -1.39
C HIS A 226 -6.95 -11.88 -0.91
N LEU A 227 -8.11 -12.02 -1.54
CA LEU A 227 -9.15 -12.97 -1.12
C LEU A 227 -8.84 -14.43 -1.48
N HIS A 228 -7.66 -14.76 -2.03
CA HIS A 228 -7.19 -16.13 -2.27
C HIS A 228 -8.25 -17.04 -2.96
N CYS A 229 -8.85 -16.52 -4.03
CA CYS A 229 -9.69 -17.28 -4.94
C CYS A 229 -9.70 -16.63 -6.33
N LYS A 230 -9.84 -17.47 -7.36
CA LYS A 230 -10.11 -16.97 -8.70
C LYS A 230 -11.57 -16.55 -8.82
N PHE A 231 -11.81 -15.33 -9.26
CA PHE A 231 -13.15 -14.82 -9.54
C PHE A 231 -13.11 -13.92 -10.77
N ALA A 232 -14.08 -14.08 -11.66
CA ALA A 232 -14.19 -13.28 -12.87
C ALA A 232 -15.56 -12.62 -12.92
N ALA A 233 -15.59 -11.37 -13.33
CA ALA A 233 -16.80 -10.57 -13.43
C ALA A 233 -16.73 -9.62 -14.63
N LEU A 234 -17.90 -9.26 -15.16
CA LEU A 234 -18.06 -8.28 -16.24
C LEU A 234 -18.89 -7.13 -15.71
N VAL A 235 -18.29 -5.94 -15.63
CA VAL A 235 -18.93 -4.76 -15.06
C VAL A 235 -19.36 -3.84 -16.22
N PRO A 236 -20.64 -3.82 -16.59
CA PRO A 236 -21.14 -2.89 -17.59
C PRO A 236 -21.22 -1.47 -16.99
N HIS A 237 -20.73 -0.49 -17.73
CA HIS A 237 -20.83 0.93 -17.40
C HIS A 237 -21.90 1.57 -18.26
N GLU A 238 -23.10 1.76 -17.70
CA GLU A 238 -24.28 2.21 -18.45
C GLU A 238 -24.07 3.57 -19.14
N ASP A 239 -23.31 4.47 -18.48
CA ASP A 239 -23.09 5.84 -18.97
C ASP A 239 -22.26 5.90 -20.25
N THR A 240 -21.32 4.96 -20.44
CA THR A 240 -20.37 4.95 -21.57
C THR A 240 -20.55 3.76 -22.51
N GLY A 241 -21.30 2.74 -22.09
CA GLY A 241 -21.41 1.45 -22.78
C GLY A 241 -20.15 0.59 -22.70
N LYS A 242 -19.12 1.01 -21.96
CA LYS A 242 -17.90 0.23 -21.73
C LYS A 242 -18.16 -0.94 -20.80
N VAL A 243 -17.30 -1.96 -20.86
CA VAL A 243 -17.34 -3.10 -19.94
C VAL A 243 -15.95 -3.33 -19.36
N THR A 244 -15.82 -3.22 -18.03
CA THR A 244 -14.59 -3.61 -17.34
C THR A 244 -14.57 -5.12 -17.12
N LYS A 245 -13.48 -5.77 -17.54
CA LYS A 245 -13.21 -7.19 -17.28
C LYS A 245 -12.47 -7.33 -15.97
N PHE A 246 -13.16 -7.74 -14.92
CA PHE A 246 -12.57 -7.98 -13.62
C PHE A 246 -12.05 -9.42 -13.49
N LEU A 247 -10.84 -9.57 -12.96
CA LEU A 247 -10.25 -10.86 -12.63
C LEU A 247 -9.47 -10.78 -11.32
N ALA A 248 -9.91 -11.57 -10.34
CA ALA A 248 -9.13 -11.84 -9.15
C ALA A 248 -8.41 -13.20 -9.25
N LEU A 249 -7.22 -13.29 -8.67
CA LEU A 249 -6.39 -14.50 -8.68
C LEU A 249 -6.05 -14.98 -7.27
N ASP A 250 -5.71 -16.26 -7.17
CA ASP A 250 -5.32 -16.91 -5.91
C ASP A 250 -3.84 -16.63 -5.60
N LYS A 251 -3.35 -17.12 -4.46
CA LYS A 251 -1.93 -17.06 -4.10
C LYS A 251 -1.10 -18.17 -4.73
N CYS A 252 0.20 -17.93 -4.93
CA CYS A 252 1.18 -18.86 -5.48
C CYS A 252 1.37 -20.13 -4.62
N LEU A 253 0.42 -21.05 -4.72
CA LEU A 253 0.43 -22.35 -4.04
C LEU A 253 0.09 -23.50 -4.99
N PRO A 254 0.52 -24.73 -4.67
CA PRO A 254 0.22 -25.90 -5.50
C PRO A 254 -1.28 -26.06 -5.77
N LYS A 255 -1.61 -26.34 -7.04
CA LYS A 255 -2.99 -26.56 -7.54
C LYS A 255 -3.92 -25.35 -7.40
N ARG A 256 -3.37 -24.15 -7.17
CA ARG A 256 -4.14 -22.89 -7.18
C ARG A 256 -4.04 -22.21 -8.54
N ARG A 257 -4.98 -21.30 -8.80
CA ARG A 257 -5.04 -20.49 -10.03
C ARG A 257 -4.50 -19.10 -9.72
N PHE A 258 -3.18 -19.03 -9.55
CA PHE A 258 -2.48 -17.83 -9.09
C PHE A 258 -2.00 -16.94 -10.25
N LEU A 259 -1.73 -17.54 -11.41
CA LEU A 259 -1.22 -16.86 -12.59
C LEU A 259 -2.18 -17.02 -13.79
N GLN A 260 -2.34 -15.95 -14.59
CA GLN A 260 -3.07 -15.96 -15.86
C GLN A 260 -2.34 -15.10 -16.91
N VAL A 261 -2.14 -15.64 -18.10
CA VAL A 261 -1.56 -14.90 -19.24
C VAL A 261 -2.67 -14.32 -20.09
N LEU A 262 -2.51 -13.06 -20.50
CA LEU A 262 -3.42 -12.31 -21.35
C LEU A 262 -2.63 -11.70 -22.52
N GLU A 263 -3.30 -11.54 -23.65
CA GLU A 263 -2.76 -10.83 -24.80
C GLU A 263 -3.52 -9.51 -24.94
N LEU A 264 -2.77 -8.41 -24.91
CA LEU A 264 -3.28 -7.05 -25.13
C LEU A 264 -2.63 -6.48 -26.39
N GLU A 265 -3.43 -5.75 -27.17
CA GLU A 265 -2.96 -4.96 -28.30
C GLU A 265 -2.05 -3.84 -27.77
N SER A 266 -0.93 -3.61 -28.45
CA SER A 266 0.08 -2.62 -28.09
C SER A 266 0.42 -1.82 -29.33
N ASP A 267 0.64 -0.51 -29.14
CA ASP A 267 0.91 0.42 -30.23
C ASP A 267 2.35 0.34 -30.76
N CYS A 268 3.22 -0.46 -30.12
CA CYS A 268 4.62 -0.59 -30.49
C CYS A 268 4.85 -1.82 -31.41
N PRO A 269 5.76 -1.73 -32.41
CA PRO A 269 6.10 -2.87 -33.26
C PRO A 269 6.69 -4.04 -32.44
N ASP A 270 6.36 -5.28 -32.81
CA ASP A 270 6.73 -6.51 -32.11
C ASP A 270 8.25 -6.80 -32.00
N ASP A 271 9.11 -6.02 -32.65
CA ASP A 271 10.55 -6.33 -32.84
C ASP A 271 11.50 -5.34 -32.13
N GLY A 272 10.97 -4.48 -31.23
CA GLY A 272 11.73 -3.48 -30.48
C GLY A 272 11.91 -3.81 -28.99
N ASP A 273 12.89 -3.15 -28.34
CA ASP A 273 13.02 -3.18 -26.89
C ASP A 273 11.75 -2.60 -26.22
N LEU A 274 11.34 -3.18 -25.10
CA LEU A 274 10.17 -2.73 -24.35
C LEU A 274 10.39 -1.31 -23.82
N VAL A 275 9.48 -0.41 -24.19
CA VAL A 275 9.44 1.00 -23.79
C VAL A 275 8.65 1.13 -22.49
N PHE A 276 9.32 1.60 -21.44
CA PHE A 276 8.75 1.79 -20.11
C PHE A 276 8.83 3.26 -19.69
N GLU A 277 7.68 3.89 -19.52
CA GLU A 277 7.55 5.35 -19.37
C GLU A 277 6.63 5.72 -18.20
N TYR A 278 6.89 6.88 -17.61
CA TYR A 278 5.97 7.55 -16.71
C TYR A 278 4.74 8.07 -17.48
N ASP A 279 3.57 8.05 -16.85
CA ASP A 279 2.38 8.68 -17.41
C ASP A 279 2.34 10.18 -17.10
N LEU A 280 2.32 11.03 -18.14
CA LEU A 280 2.38 12.47 -17.97
C LEU A 280 1.18 13.05 -17.19
N GLU A 281 -0.03 12.51 -17.40
CA GLU A 281 -1.21 12.97 -16.66
C GLU A 281 -1.02 12.69 -15.17
N TRP A 282 -0.56 11.50 -14.80
CA TRP A 282 -0.27 11.14 -13.42
C TRP A 282 0.82 12.02 -12.79
N LEU A 283 1.93 12.26 -13.49
CA LEU A 283 2.98 13.17 -13.01
C LEU A 283 2.44 14.58 -12.77
N THR A 284 1.54 15.03 -13.65
CA THR A 284 0.91 16.35 -13.51
C THR A 284 -0.02 16.41 -12.30
N ILE A 285 -0.82 15.37 -12.08
CA ILE A 285 -1.67 15.23 -10.88
C ILE A 285 -0.81 15.26 -9.62
N LEU A 286 0.30 14.50 -9.56
CA LEU A 286 1.22 14.52 -8.43
C LEU A 286 1.75 15.93 -8.16
N HIS A 287 2.19 16.63 -9.20
CA HIS A 287 2.73 17.98 -9.11
C HIS A 287 1.70 18.99 -8.56
N ILE A 288 0.52 19.08 -9.18
CA ILE A 288 -0.49 20.09 -8.80
C ILE A 288 -1.19 19.77 -7.48
N THR A 289 -1.21 18.50 -7.06
CA THR A 289 -1.77 18.06 -5.77
C THR A 289 -0.72 17.90 -4.67
N ASN A 290 0.52 18.32 -4.86
CA ASN A 290 1.57 18.17 -3.85
C ASN A 290 1.21 18.85 -2.51
N HIS A 291 0.53 19.98 -2.57
CA HIS A 291 0.06 20.72 -1.38
C HIS A 291 -1.00 19.96 -0.55
N LEU A 292 -1.57 18.87 -1.06
CA LEU A 292 -2.53 18.02 -0.34
C LEU A 292 -1.87 16.88 0.44
N VAL A 293 -0.54 16.70 0.32
CA VAL A 293 0.21 15.70 1.09
C VAL A 293 0.06 15.97 2.58
N HIS A 294 -0.31 14.92 3.33
CA HIS A 294 -0.55 14.99 4.77
C HIS A 294 0.12 13.82 5.47
N VAL A 295 0.89 14.12 6.52
CA VAL A 295 1.74 13.13 7.23
C VAL A 295 1.49 13.11 8.74
N LYS A 296 0.35 13.64 9.19
CA LYS A 296 -0.05 13.59 10.62
C LYS A 296 -1.04 12.46 10.86
N ASN A 297 -1.01 11.93 12.09
CA ASN A 297 -2.04 11.03 12.61
C ASN A 297 -3.32 11.79 12.99
N SER A 298 -3.89 12.52 12.02
CA SER A 298 -5.15 13.24 12.17
C SER A 298 -5.92 13.14 10.88
N SER A 299 -7.24 13.08 10.97
CA SER A 299 -8.11 13.12 9.80
C SER A 299 -7.86 14.40 9.02
N ASN A 300 -7.64 14.26 7.73
CA ASN A 300 -7.66 15.31 6.73
C ASN A 300 -8.81 15.00 5.76
N TYR A 301 -9.31 15.99 5.03
CA TYR A 301 -10.36 15.78 4.02
C TYR A 301 -9.90 16.37 2.70
N MET A 302 -10.16 15.65 1.61
CA MET A 302 -9.81 16.13 0.28
C MET A 302 -10.80 17.22 -0.19
N PRO A 303 -10.34 18.16 -1.04
CA PRO A 303 -11.22 19.18 -1.60
C PRO A 303 -12.44 18.56 -2.30
N GLY A 304 -13.63 19.11 -2.03
CA GLY A 304 -14.90 18.64 -2.60
C GLY A 304 -15.64 19.75 -3.35
N PRO A 305 -16.68 19.39 -4.13
CA PRO A 305 -17.44 20.33 -4.97
C PRO A 305 -18.15 21.44 -4.18
N ASN A 306 -18.44 21.20 -2.90
CA ASN A 306 -19.09 22.17 -2.02
C ASN A 306 -18.08 23.10 -1.30
N GLY A 307 -16.78 22.94 -1.55
CA GLY A 307 -15.73 23.76 -0.96
C GLY A 307 -15.46 25.05 -1.75
N SER A 308 -14.72 25.98 -1.15
CA SER A 308 -14.34 27.25 -1.78
C SER A 308 -13.10 27.18 -2.70
N GLY A 309 -12.37 26.06 -2.68
CA GLY A 309 -11.13 25.86 -3.43
C GLY A 309 -11.29 24.98 -4.67
N ARG A 310 -10.20 24.86 -5.45
CA ARG A 310 -10.12 23.89 -6.56
C ARG A 310 -10.30 22.47 -6.01
N TYR A 311 -11.24 21.73 -6.57
CA TYR A 311 -11.49 20.32 -6.22
C TYR A 311 -11.29 19.36 -7.40
N ASN A 312 -11.43 19.86 -8.63
CA ASN A 312 -11.09 19.13 -9.84
C ASN A 312 -9.65 19.48 -10.24
N PHE A 313 -8.79 18.47 -10.18
CA PHE A 313 -7.38 18.50 -10.56
C PHE A 313 -7.10 17.61 -11.78
N THR A 314 -8.10 17.32 -12.61
CA THR A 314 -7.84 16.79 -13.95
C THR A 314 -6.93 17.79 -14.67
N PRO A 315 -5.73 17.35 -15.12
CA PRO A 315 -4.75 18.27 -15.69
C PRO A 315 -5.21 18.91 -17.00
N THR A 316 -5.01 20.22 -17.10
CA THR A 316 -5.11 20.94 -18.38
C THR A 316 -3.89 20.69 -19.27
N ASP A 317 -3.99 20.96 -20.57
CA ASP A 317 -2.86 20.81 -21.50
C ASP A 317 -1.68 21.72 -21.13
N GLU A 318 -1.96 22.93 -20.61
CA GLU A 318 -0.93 23.86 -20.12
C GLU A 318 -0.18 23.29 -18.90
N GLU A 319 -0.89 22.67 -17.97
CA GLU A 319 -0.28 22.01 -16.80
C GLU A 319 0.53 20.78 -17.21
N LYS A 320 0.01 19.96 -18.14
CA LYS A 320 0.73 18.81 -18.71
C LYS A 320 2.01 19.26 -19.39
N GLU A 321 1.97 20.34 -20.18
CA GLU A 321 3.14 20.87 -20.87
C GLU A 321 4.16 21.48 -19.89
N HIS A 322 3.71 22.17 -18.84
CA HIS A 322 4.60 22.65 -17.79
C HIS A 322 5.40 21.52 -17.14
N VAL A 323 4.74 20.40 -16.82
CA VAL A 323 5.38 19.23 -16.20
C VAL A 323 6.27 18.48 -17.19
N ARG A 324 5.85 18.36 -18.46
CA ARG A 324 6.69 17.78 -19.51
C ARG A 324 8.02 18.53 -19.66
N ASN A 325 7.99 19.87 -19.63
CA ASN A 325 9.19 20.69 -19.71
C ASN A 325 10.10 20.57 -18.47
N LYS A 326 9.52 20.36 -17.27
CA LYS A 326 10.31 20.06 -16.05
C LYS A 326 11.08 18.75 -16.13
N LEU A 327 10.64 17.83 -16.98
CA LEU A 327 11.25 16.51 -17.16
C LEU A 327 12.12 16.42 -18.41
N ASP A 328 12.53 17.57 -18.97
CA ASP A 328 13.33 17.65 -20.19
C ASP A 328 12.69 16.94 -21.40
N CYS A 329 11.35 16.90 -21.42
CA CYS A 329 10.54 16.18 -22.41
C CYS A 329 10.80 14.66 -22.46
N ASP A 330 11.47 14.09 -21.46
CA ASP A 330 11.76 12.66 -21.36
C ASP A 330 10.91 12.00 -20.26
N LEU A 331 10.01 11.12 -20.69
CA LEU A 331 9.14 10.35 -19.81
C LEU A 331 9.68 8.94 -19.55
N LYS A 332 10.83 8.56 -20.10
CA LYS A 332 11.42 7.25 -19.86
C LYS A 332 11.72 7.07 -18.37
N ILE A 333 11.34 5.91 -17.84
CA ILE A 333 11.69 5.54 -16.48
C ILE A 333 13.19 5.21 -16.46
N PRO A 334 14.02 5.91 -15.65
CA PRO A 334 15.46 5.69 -15.63
C PRO A 334 15.80 4.35 -14.98
N ASP A 335 16.76 3.62 -15.52
CA ASP A 335 17.31 2.39 -14.90
C ASP A 335 18.29 2.76 -13.78
N ASN A 336 17.76 3.27 -12.66
CA ASN A 336 18.54 3.83 -11.54
C ASN A 336 18.38 3.05 -10.22
N PHE A 337 18.16 1.73 -10.31
CA PHE A 337 18.16 0.86 -9.14
C PHE A 337 19.46 1.03 -8.33
N CYS A 338 19.32 1.21 -7.02
CA CYS A 338 20.44 1.23 -6.09
C CYS A 338 20.09 0.52 -4.78
N ARG A 339 21.09 -0.12 -4.17
CA ARG A 339 20.94 -0.79 -2.88
C ARG A 339 21.07 0.22 -1.74
N THR A 340 20.01 0.37 -0.96
CA THR A 340 19.95 1.24 0.23
C THR A 340 20.40 0.55 1.54
N VAL A 341 20.40 -0.78 1.61
CA VAL A 341 20.81 -1.56 2.81
C VAL A 341 21.60 -2.83 2.43
N GLU A 342 22.27 -3.46 3.41
CA GLU A 342 22.90 -4.76 3.18
C GLU A 342 21.85 -5.84 2.89
N PRO A 343 22.02 -6.66 1.83
CA PRO A 343 21.15 -7.79 1.56
C PRO A 343 21.36 -8.91 2.57
N TYR A 344 20.35 -9.78 2.70
CA TYR A 344 20.47 -11.01 3.46
C TYR A 344 21.66 -11.85 2.97
N ASN A 345 22.49 -12.29 3.91
CA ASN A 345 23.62 -13.17 3.63
C ASN A 345 23.53 -14.41 4.53
N ILE A 346 23.38 -15.60 3.92
CA ILE A 346 23.21 -16.86 4.64
C ILE A 346 24.41 -17.14 5.56
N GLN A 347 25.64 -16.94 5.08
CA GLN A 347 26.84 -17.27 5.86
C GLN A 347 26.99 -16.38 7.10
N LYS A 348 26.73 -15.08 6.97
CA LYS A 348 26.79 -14.14 8.11
C LYS A 348 25.70 -14.40 9.16
N ASN A 349 24.53 -14.90 8.75
CA ASN A 349 23.36 -15.03 9.63
C ASN A 349 23.18 -16.42 10.26
N LEU A 350 24.02 -17.41 9.92
CA LEU A 350 24.02 -18.73 10.59
C LEU A 350 24.51 -18.67 12.05
N ASP A 351 25.33 -17.67 12.39
CA ASP A 351 26.01 -17.56 13.68
C ASP A 351 25.42 -16.49 14.62
N VAL A 352 24.31 -15.83 14.24
CA VAL A 352 23.70 -14.71 14.97
C VAL A 352 22.42 -15.18 15.67
N SER A 353 22.24 -14.81 16.95
CA SER A 353 20.98 -15.03 17.68
C SER A 353 19.82 -14.33 16.97
N MET A 354 18.64 -14.97 16.90
CA MET A 354 17.46 -14.51 16.14
C MET A 354 16.77 -13.21 16.63
N ASP A 355 17.41 -12.44 17.50
CA ASP A 355 16.87 -11.17 18.01
C ASP A 355 17.31 -10.02 17.09
N PHE A 356 16.65 -9.91 15.93
CA PHE A 356 16.80 -8.76 15.04
C PHE A 356 15.87 -7.63 15.49
N GLU A 357 16.40 -6.41 15.53
CA GLU A 357 15.60 -5.20 15.73
C GLU A 357 14.98 -4.73 14.41
N GLN A 358 13.96 -3.87 14.49
CA GLN A 358 13.44 -3.21 13.30
C GLN A 358 14.46 -2.20 12.77
N PRO A 359 14.57 -2.05 11.44
CA PRO A 359 15.52 -1.13 10.83
C PRO A 359 15.09 0.32 11.10
N LYS A 360 16.01 1.26 11.01
CA LYS A 360 15.65 2.69 10.91
C LYS A 360 15.14 2.99 9.51
N SER A 361 14.19 3.91 9.39
CA SER A 361 13.77 4.44 8.07
C SER A 361 14.96 4.89 7.24
N GLN A 362 14.84 4.74 5.92
CA GLN A 362 15.88 5.09 4.96
C GLN A 362 15.27 5.96 3.86
N ILE A 363 15.99 6.97 3.41
CA ILE A 363 15.58 7.79 2.28
C ILE A 363 16.21 7.25 1.00
N ASN A 364 15.39 6.90 0.01
CA ASN A 364 15.86 6.33 -1.25
C ASN A 364 16.34 7.41 -2.23
N PRO A 365 17.54 7.28 -2.82
CA PRO A 365 18.03 8.20 -3.85
C PRO A 365 17.11 8.32 -5.07
N GLN A 366 16.39 7.24 -5.45
CA GLN A 366 15.43 7.27 -6.55
C GLN A 366 14.28 8.24 -6.25
N THR A 367 13.68 8.13 -5.06
CA THR A 367 12.60 9.01 -4.60
C THR A 367 13.06 10.44 -4.48
N MET A 368 14.25 10.69 -3.93
CA MET A 368 14.80 12.04 -3.84
C MET A 368 14.95 12.67 -5.22
N SER A 369 15.61 11.97 -6.16
CA SER A 369 15.79 12.47 -7.53
C SER A 369 14.46 12.72 -8.25
N PHE A 370 13.47 11.84 -8.04
CA PHE A 370 12.14 11.99 -8.61
C PHE A 370 11.42 13.21 -8.03
N CYS A 371 11.44 13.38 -6.71
CA CYS A 371 10.83 14.51 -6.01
C CYS A 371 11.46 15.84 -6.41
N ASP A 372 12.79 15.88 -6.54
CA ASP A 372 13.53 17.07 -6.98
C ASP A 372 13.21 17.46 -8.43
N ARG A 373 13.18 16.49 -9.35
CA ARG A 373 12.80 16.74 -10.76
C ARG A 373 11.38 17.26 -10.89
N LEU A 374 10.42 16.61 -10.22
CA LEU A 374 9.00 16.98 -10.34
C LEU A 374 8.64 18.20 -9.48
N GLY A 375 9.42 18.51 -8.45
CA GLY A 375 9.14 19.55 -7.47
C GLY A 375 8.00 19.18 -6.53
N ILE A 376 8.03 17.95 -6.01
CA ILE A 376 7.07 17.42 -5.01
C ILE A 376 7.80 17.04 -3.73
N ASP A 377 7.06 16.83 -2.64
CA ASP A 377 7.61 16.48 -1.34
C ASP A 377 7.64 14.94 -1.15
N ASP A 378 8.66 14.39 -0.50
CA ASP A 378 8.68 12.99 -0.06
C ASP A 378 7.90 12.83 1.27
N PRO A 379 6.78 12.07 1.30
CA PRO A 379 6.00 11.85 2.51
C PRO A 379 6.80 11.25 3.67
N LEU A 380 7.75 10.35 3.40
CA LEU A 380 8.56 9.73 4.45
C LEU A 380 9.50 10.77 5.08
N SER A 381 10.21 11.52 4.25
CA SER A 381 11.05 12.64 4.70
C SER A 381 10.25 13.67 5.52
N LEU A 382 9.06 14.05 5.06
CA LEU A 382 8.19 14.98 5.79
C LEU A 382 7.77 14.43 7.15
N ALA A 383 7.34 13.17 7.22
CA ALA A 383 6.92 12.52 8.47
C ALA A 383 8.07 12.46 9.49
N MET A 384 9.28 12.11 9.04
CA MET A 384 10.47 12.06 9.90
C MET A 384 10.85 13.44 10.45
N VAL A 385 10.95 14.46 9.58
CA VAL A 385 11.30 15.83 9.97
C VAL A 385 10.28 16.42 10.94
N MET A 386 8.98 16.21 10.69
CA MET A 386 7.92 16.73 11.56
C MET A 386 7.93 16.13 12.96
N ASN A 387 8.47 14.92 13.13
CA ASN A 387 8.64 14.28 14.43
C ASN A 387 10.05 14.51 15.04
N GLY A 388 10.85 15.41 14.46
CA GLY A 388 12.16 15.80 14.99
C GLY A 388 13.27 14.77 14.73
N HIS A 389 13.08 13.85 13.78
CA HIS A 389 14.11 12.89 13.40
C HIS A 389 15.06 13.46 12.34
N GLU A 390 16.34 13.14 12.45
CA GLU A 390 17.32 13.40 11.40
C GLU A 390 17.09 12.48 10.19
N LEU A 391 17.28 13.01 8.99
CA LEU A 391 17.13 12.25 7.75
C LEU A 391 18.36 11.34 7.56
N SER A 392 18.15 10.03 7.68
CA SER A 392 19.10 8.99 7.27
C SER A 392 19.12 8.89 5.75
N HIS A 393 20.06 9.62 5.14
CA HIS A 393 20.30 9.54 3.70
C HIS A 393 21.03 8.22 3.42
N SER A 394 20.45 7.34 2.63
CA SER A 394 21.15 6.14 2.18
C SER A 394 22.28 6.56 1.24
N ARG A 395 23.53 6.37 1.67
CA ARG A 395 24.65 6.33 0.73
C ARG A 395 24.51 5.04 -0.08
N SER A 396 24.58 5.13 -1.40
CA SER A 396 24.62 3.96 -2.28
C SER A 396 25.63 2.94 -1.74
N PHE A 397 25.16 1.73 -1.39
CA PHE A 397 26.08 0.68 -0.92
C PHE A 397 27.12 0.30 -1.99
N ASP A 398 26.87 0.64 -3.25
CA ASP A 398 27.81 0.43 -4.35
C ASP A 398 28.95 1.45 -4.39
N ASP A 399 28.77 2.67 -3.84
CA ASP A 399 29.86 3.66 -3.75
C ASP A 399 30.78 3.44 -2.55
N SER A 400 30.28 2.80 -1.48
CA SER A 400 31.06 2.61 -0.24
C SER A 400 32.19 1.58 -0.36
N LEU A 401 32.26 0.85 -1.47
CA LEU A 401 33.38 -0.04 -1.78
C LEU A 401 34.57 0.69 -2.42
N ASN A 402 34.45 1.99 -2.73
CA ASN A 402 35.43 2.68 -3.58
C ASN A 402 36.00 4.01 -3.08
N ASP A 403 35.73 4.46 -1.84
CA ASP A 403 36.38 5.70 -1.40
C ASP A 403 36.83 5.70 0.07
N SER A 404 38.15 5.70 0.23
CA SER A 404 38.84 6.10 1.46
C SER A 404 39.16 7.58 1.34
N SER A 405 38.67 8.35 2.32
CA SER A 405 39.03 9.74 2.64
C SER A 405 38.63 10.82 1.63
N VAL A 406 37.73 11.73 2.03
CA VAL A 406 38.02 13.16 2.29
C VAL A 406 36.82 13.75 3.06
N LEU A 407 37.08 14.31 4.24
CA LEU A 407 36.15 15.20 4.95
C LEU A 407 36.40 16.63 4.43
N MET A 408 35.37 17.33 3.97
CA MET A 408 35.42 18.77 3.80
C MET A 408 34.17 19.44 4.40
N ASP A 409 34.45 20.19 5.45
CA ASP A 409 33.61 21.19 6.11
C ASP A 409 33.45 22.42 5.21
N SER A 410 32.25 22.97 5.11
CA SER A 410 32.01 24.36 4.67
C SER A 410 30.63 24.82 5.08
N SER A 411 30.63 25.68 6.09
CA SER A 411 29.53 26.50 6.55
C SER A 411 29.58 27.84 5.81
N GLU A 412 28.55 28.17 5.02
CA GLU A 412 28.33 29.55 4.57
C GLU A 412 26.86 29.95 4.68
N GLN A 413 26.63 31.00 5.47
CA GLN A 413 25.38 31.72 5.62
C GLN A 413 25.18 32.66 4.43
N LEU A 414 24.01 32.63 3.80
CA LEU A 414 23.57 33.69 2.88
C LEU A 414 22.14 34.11 3.21
N ASP A 415 22.04 35.36 3.64
CA ASP A 415 20.84 36.12 3.94
C ASP A 415 20.34 36.79 2.64
N CYS A 416 19.02 36.78 2.35
CA CYS A 416 18.27 37.83 1.63
C CYS A 416 16.82 37.41 1.22
N SER A 417 15.85 38.14 1.79
CA SER A 417 14.55 38.62 1.28
C SER A 417 13.68 37.82 0.26
N VAL A 418 12.54 37.38 0.81
CA VAL A 418 11.17 37.17 0.28
C VAL A 418 10.88 37.39 -1.21
N ASN A 419 10.46 36.31 -1.89
CA ASN A 419 9.30 36.33 -2.81
C ASN A 419 8.55 34.98 -2.69
N SER A 420 7.30 35.02 -2.26
CA SER A 420 6.52 33.88 -1.78
C SER A 420 5.69 33.21 -2.88
N SER A 421 6.33 32.47 -3.78
CA SER A 421 5.60 31.60 -4.74
C SER A 421 6.51 30.70 -5.56
N GLN A 422 7.49 30.04 -4.92
CA GLN A 422 8.24 28.89 -5.43
C GLN A 422 9.28 28.48 -4.37
N CYS A 423 9.03 27.40 -3.64
CA CYS A 423 10.00 26.85 -2.69
C CYS A 423 10.26 25.38 -3.05
N SER A 424 11.54 25.03 -3.20
CA SER A 424 12.00 23.64 -3.29
C SER A 424 11.76 22.90 -1.95
N PRO A 425 11.71 21.55 -1.96
CA PRO A 425 11.43 20.74 -0.76
C PRO A 425 12.32 21.09 0.43
N LEU A 426 13.61 21.33 0.19
CA LEU A 426 14.60 21.75 1.20
C LEU A 426 14.25 23.07 1.89
N LYS A 427 13.61 24.02 1.20
CA LYS A 427 13.22 25.31 1.79
C LYS A 427 11.97 25.22 2.67
N ARG A 428 11.05 24.29 2.37
CA ARG A 428 9.88 24.03 3.22
C ARG A 428 10.29 23.30 4.51
N ILE A 429 11.24 22.35 4.41
CA ILE A 429 11.88 21.67 5.55
C ILE A 429 12.59 22.68 6.47
N SER A 430 13.34 23.62 5.90
CA SER A 430 14.00 24.70 6.67
C SER A 430 12.99 25.58 7.44
N LEU A 431 11.86 25.94 6.82
CA LEU A 431 10.81 26.74 7.46
C LEU A 431 10.11 26.03 8.63
N LEU A 432 9.94 24.71 8.57
CA LEU A 432 9.33 23.91 9.65
C LEU A 432 10.25 23.77 10.88
N SER A 433 11.57 23.79 10.69
CA SER A 433 12.56 23.72 11.78
C SER A 433 12.73 25.02 12.59
N MET A 434 12.13 26.12 12.13
CA MET A 434 12.33 27.48 12.67
C MET A 434 11.19 27.97 13.60
N LEU A 435 10.24 27.11 13.98
CA LEU A 435 9.17 27.50 14.91
C LEU A 435 9.68 27.57 16.36
N PRO A 436 9.51 28.70 17.09
CA PRO A 436 9.92 28.79 18.49
C PRO A 436 9.08 27.86 19.38
N LYS A 437 9.73 27.24 20.38
CA LYS A 437 9.04 26.45 21.41
C LYS A 437 7.95 27.28 22.10
N PRO A 438 6.76 26.70 22.38
CA PRO A 438 5.71 27.40 23.11
C PRO A 438 6.18 27.73 24.54
N ARG A 439 5.98 28.98 24.96
CA ARG A 439 6.19 29.42 26.34
C ARG A 439 5.01 28.93 27.18
N ALA A 440 5.29 28.20 28.25
CA ALA A 440 4.37 27.99 29.34
C ALA A 440 4.43 29.23 30.24
N ASP A 441 3.32 29.95 30.38
CA ASP A 441 3.14 30.97 31.42
C ASP A 441 2.23 30.38 32.51
N ASP A 442 2.87 30.00 33.61
CA ASP A 442 2.23 29.83 34.92
C ASP A 442 2.12 31.20 35.57
N SER A 443 0.90 31.75 35.67
CA SER A 443 0.51 32.63 36.77
C SER A 443 -0.99 32.97 36.72
N ASN A 444 -1.75 32.30 37.57
CA ASN A 444 -2.98 32.84 38.18
C ASN A 444 -2.53 33.70 39.39
N PRO A 445 -3.21 34.81 39.74
CA PRO A 445 -4.45 34.68 40.52
C PRO A 445 -5.50 35.79 40.28
N ASP A 446 -6.78 35.47 40.48
CA ASP A 446 -7.65 36.19 41.43
C ASP A 446 -9.02 35.51 41.48
N GLU A 447 -9.35 35.00 42.67
CA GLU A 447 -10.67 34.53 43.08
C GLU A 447 -11.65 35.70 43.21
N LEU A 448 -12.94 35.46 42.94
CA LEU A 448 -14.05 35.92 43.77
C LEU A 448 -15.28 35.03 43.50
N ASP A 449 -15.64 34.23 44.51
CA ASP A 449 -16.88 33.46 44.66
C ASP A 449 -18.14 34.36 44.70
N ILE A 450 -19.29 33.80 44.31
CA ILE A 450 -20.53 33.74 45.12
C ILE A 450 -21.54 32.75 44.49
N ASP A 451 -21.86 31.74 45.30
CA ASP A 451 -23.00 30.81 45.43
C ASP A 451 -24.20 30.79 44.47
N GLY A 452 -24.73 29.57 44.25
CA GLY A 452 -26.13 29.36 43.87
C GLY A 452 -26.55 27.94 43.43
N GLU A 453 -26.75 27.05 44.40
CA GLU A 453 -27.66 25.87 44.40
C GLU A 453 -27.30 24.56 43.65
N LYS A 454 -27.56 23.46 44.37
CA LYS A 454 -27.28 22.04 44.10
C LYS A 454 -28.59 21.23 44.32
N PRO A 455 -28.62 19.89 44.08
CA PRO A 455 -29.53 19.25 43.13
C PRO A 455 -30.64 18.40 43.78
N VAL A 456 -31.55 17.85 42.96
CA VAL A 456 -32.54 16.83 43.37
C VAL A 456 -32.27 15.50 42.66
N ARG A 457 -32.23 14.42 43.46
CA ARG A 457 -32.16 13.00 43.11
C ARG A 457 -33.27 12.29 43.91
N THR A 458 -34.07 11.42 43.29
CA THR A 458 -34.86 10.32 43.90
C THR A 458 -35.64 9.64 42.75
N GLU A 459 -36.00 8.36 42.70
CA GLU A 459 -35.63 7.11 43.39
C GLU A 459 -36.25 5.93 42.62
N VAL A 460 -35.81 4.72 42.96
CA VAL A 460 -36.20 3.39 42.48
C VAL A 460 -37.49 2.91 43.18
N ILE A 461 -38.33 2.10 42.51
CA ILE A 461 -39.36 1.27 43.18
C ILE A 461 -39.17 -0.19 42.76
N ASP A 462 -39.01 -1.04 43.77
CA ASP A 462 -39.01 -2.50 43.76
C ASP A 462 -40.40 -3.04 44.11
N SER A 463 -40.77 -4.22 43.64
CA SER A 463 -42.02 -4.90 44.01
C SER A 463 -41.81 -6.38 44.25
N SER A 464 -41.96 -6.78 45.51
CA SER A 464 -41.88 -8.15 46.03
C SER A 464 -43.24 -8.89 46.00
N GLY A 465 -43.20 -10.21 45.79
CA GLY A 465 -44.28 -11.14 46.12
C GLY A 465 -43.76 -12.58 46.28
N LYS A 466 -43.81 -13.11 47.52
CA LYS A 466 -43.51 -14.50 47.96
C LYS A 466 -44.64 -15.49 47.58
N VAL A 467 -44.33 -16.80 47.51
CA VAL A 467 -44.98 -17.94 48.25
C VAL A 467 -44.17 -19.26 48.08
N GLU A 468 -43.86 -19.89 49.23
CA GLU A 468 -43.75 -21.34 49.68
C GLU A 468 -43.68 -22.49 48.65
N SER A 469 -43.21 -23.74 48.87
CA SER A 469 -42.43 -24.54 49.85
C SER A 469 -42.28 -25.97 49.22
N GLY A 470 -41.27 -26.79 49.59
CA GLY A 470 -40.92 -28.12 48.97
C GLY A 470 -41.93 -29.28 49.15
N PRO A 471 -41.58 -30.60 49.01
CA PRO A 471 -40.25 -31.25 48.94
C PRO A 471 -40.10 -32.50 47.99
N ALA A 472 -38.92 -33.14 48.07
CA ALA A 472 -38.61 -34.60 48.02
C ALA A 472 -38.37 -35.38 46.70
N ASP A 473 -37.11 -35.82 46.57
CA ASP A 473 -36.56 -37.18 46.35
C ASP A 473 -36.83 -38.06 45.10
N ASP A 474 -35.68 -38.49 44.56
CA ASP A 474 -35.28 -39.86 44.16
C ASP A 474 -35.28 -40.36 42.70
N GLU A 475 -34.09 -40.91 42.38
CA GLU A 475 -33.70 -42.02 41.50
C GLU A 475 -33.39 -41.86 39.98
N GLU A 476 -32.08 -42.10 39.72
CA GLU A 476 -31.42 -42.89 38.66
C GLU A 476 -31.73 -42.69 37.16
N ARG A 477 -30.69 -42.30 36.39
CA ARG A 477 -30.17 -43.08 35.24
C ARG A 477 -28.78 -42.63 34.77
N GLN A 478 -27.98 -43.62 34.39
CA GLN A 478 -26.56 -43.62 34.04
C GLN A 478 -26.26 -43.14 32.58
N PRO A 479 -24.97 -43.02 32.17
CA PRO A 479 -24.43 -41.95 31.33
C PRO A 479 -24.39 -42.28 29.84
N ASP A 480 -24.34 -41.25 28.98
CA ASP A 480 -23.97 -41.42 27.58
C ASP A 480 -22.66 -40.68 27.27
N ILE A 481 -21.63 -41.48 26.98
CA ILE A 481 -20.28 -41.07 26.63
C ILE A 481 -20.27 -40.75 25.14
N THR A 482 -20.17 -39.46 24.79
CA THR A 482 -19.70 -39.06 23.44
C THR A 482 -18.28 -38.49 23.54
N PRO A 483 -17.32 -39.01 22.76
CA PRO A 483 -15.93 -38.52 22.80
C PRO A 483 -15.85 -37.11 22.19
N PRO A 484 -14.95 -36.23 22.68
CA PRO A 484 -14.85 -34.88 22.16
C PRO A 484 -14.32 -34.93 20.73
N VAL A 485 -15.17 -34.52 19.79
CA VAL A 485 -14.78 -34.28 18.39
C VAL A 485 -13.76 -33.15 18.40
N LYS A 486 -12.48 -33.50 18.23
CA LYS A 486 -11.41 -32.53 17.96
C LYS A 486 -11.76 -31.77 16.68
N LYS A 487 -12.29 -30.56 16.84
CA LYS A 487 -12.47 -29.60 15.75
C LYS A 487 -11.08 -29.23 15.22
N PHE A 488 -10.72 -29.74 14.04
CA PHE A 488 -9.58 -29.24 13.29
C PHE A 488 -9.82 -27.77 12.91
N LYS A 489 -9.28 -26.83 13.69
CA LYS A 489 -9.17 -25.42 13.28
C LYS A 489 -8.27 -25.37 12.04
N ARG A 490 -8.81 -24.90 10.91
CA ARG A 490 -8.06 -24.71 9.66
C ARG A 490 -7.25 -23.41 9.73
N ARG A 491 -6.01 -23.48 9.24
CA ARG A 491 -4.91 -22.48 9.34
C ARG A 491 -5.19 -21.03 8.91
N ASN A 492 -6.34 -20.69 8.32
CA ASN A 492 -6.58 -19.36 7.74
C ASN A 492 -7.81 -18.62 8.33
N GLN A 493 -8.46 -19.16 9.37
CA GLN A 493 -9.65 -18.53 9.96
C GLN A 493 -9.32 -17.28 10.79
N SER A 494 -8.09 -17.17 11.32
CA SER A 494 -7.62 -16.00 12.08
C SER A 494 -7.31 -14.77 11.21
N ILE A 495 -7.31 -14.91 9.88
CA ILE A 495 -7.10 -13.78 8.95
C ILE A 495 -8.39 -12.95 8.83
N TYR A 496 -9.56 -13.56 9.09
CA TYR A 496 -10.86 -12.88 9.00
C TYR A 496 -11.48 -12.59 10.38
N ASN A 497 -11.05 -13.29 11.44
CA ASN A 497 -11.59 -13.14 12.80
C ASN A 497 -10.58 -12.46 13.74
N ALA A 498 -10.12 -11.26 13.39
CA ALA A 498 -9.51 -10.34 14.35
C ALA A 498 -10.52 -9.22 14.67
N ALA A 499 -11.63 -9.62 15.28
CA ALA A 499 -12.52 -8.73 16.00
C ALA A 499 -12.72 -9.33 17.40
N ASP A 500 -12.50 -8.47 18.39
CA ASP A 500 -13.03 -8.50 19.75
C ASP A 500 -12.55 -9.59 20.71
N GLU A 501 -11.35 -9.41 21.27
CA GLU A 501 -11.09 -9.64 22.70
C GLU A 501 -10.05 -8.61 23.17
N ASP A 502 -10.51 -7.50 23.76
CA ASP A 502 -9.86 -6.76 24.85
C ASP A 502 -10.84 -5.68 25.36
N GLU A 503 -11.45 -5.98 26.52
CA GLU A 503 -12.32 -5.19 27.42
C GLU A 503 -13.61 -4.52 26.91
#